data_AF-A0A2W4N8Q8-F1
#
_entry.id   AF-A0A2W4N8Q8-F1
#
_cell.length_a   1.000
_cell.length_b   1.000
_cell.length_c   1.000
_cell.angle_alpha   90.00
_cell.angle_beta   90.00
_cell.angle_gamma   90.00
#
_symmetry.space_group_name_H-M   'P 1'
#
loop_
_entity.id
_entity.type
_entity.pdbx_description
1 polymer ?
#
loop_
_entity_poly.entity_id
_entity_poly.type
_entity_poly.pdbx_seq_one_letter_code
_entity_poly.pdbx_strand_id
1 'polypeptide(L)'
;MAVPLSHLRPLLPPPLPREHGSWAALLIPLLAAGAVLGTSPAALRLAGAAAALFMARAAWEQQRHPQRRAWARLWLIAWILLAGALAWPLLTGDRGLHLLAIGAVGVAAEGLIPLLGRRSPWRSLLGDLLGTVASALLVPAYALALAGEVGPAARTLTLMTVLFWAGSVWLLYTSPGPRD
;
A
#
# COMPACT_ATOMS: atom_id res chain seq x y z
N MET A 1 38.60 23.53 16.44
CA MET A 1 37.20 23.97 16.61
C MET A 1 36.30 22.73 16.57
N ALA A 2 35.79 22.30 17.72
CA ALA A 2 34.82 21.20 17.78
C ALA A 2 33.43 21.79 17.47
N VAL A 3 32.79 21.31 16.39
CA VAL A 3 31.40 21.68 16.08
C VAL A 3 30.51 21.03 17.15
N PRO A 4 29.73 21.81 17.93
CA PRO A 4 28.89 21.24 18.96
C PRO A 4 27.82 20.32 18.34
N LEU A 5 27.76 19.08 18.83
CA LEU A 5 26.84 18.04 18.35
C LEU A 5 25.36 18.40 18.52
N SER A 6 25.04 19.51 19.20
CA SER A 6 23.69 20.08 19.28
C SER A 6 23.12 20.56 17.94
N HIS A 7 23.97 20.72 16.90
CA HIS A 7 23.52 21.00 15.53
C HIS A 7 23.24 19.75 14.70
N LEU A 8 23.66 18.57 15.16
CA LEU A 8 23.18 17.32 14.59
C LEU A 8 21.74 17.14 15.08
N ARG A 9 20.79 17.75 14.35
CA ARG A 9 19.39 17.35 14.46
C ARG A 9 19.40 15.83 14.40
N PRO A 10 18.95 15.12 15.45
CA PRO A 10 18.90 13.67 15.39
C PRO A 10 18.20 13.33 14.08
N LEU A 11 18.83 12.49 13.25
CA LEU A 11 18.25 12.04 12.00
C LEU A 11 16.89 11.45 12.36
N LEU A 12 15.84 12.25 12.16
CA LEU A 12 14.50 11.87 12.59
C LEU A 12 14.15 10.58 11.84
N PRO A 13 13.83 9.49 12.56
CA PRO A 13 13.60 8.18 11.95
C PRO A 13 12.45 8.30 10.95
N PRO A 14 12.47 7.55 9.83
CA PRO A 14 11.51 7.69 8.75
C PRO A 14 10.05 7.68 9.23
N PRO A 15 9.15 8.40 8.54
CA PRO A 15 7.74 8.45 8.93
C PRO A 15 7.15 7.05 8.82
N LEU A 16 6.76 6.49 9.97
CA LEU A 16 6.01 5.26 10.02
C LEU A 16 4.50 5.56 9.93
N PRO A 17 3.72 4.74 9.20
CA PRO A 17 2.27 4.75 9.23
C PRO A 17 1.77 4.56 10.66
N ARG A 18 0.79 5.37 11.06
CA ARG A 18 0.27 5.38 12.44
C ARG A 18 -0.71 4.23 12.71
N GLU A 19 -1.36 3.72 11.66
CA GLU A 19 -2.39 2.70 11.80
C GLU A 19 -1.78 1.31 11.67
N HIS A 20 -1.69 0.59 12.79
CA HIS A 20 -1.16 -0.77 12.84
C HIS A 20 -1.92 -1.73 11.89
N GLY A 21 -3.22 -1.50 11.69
CA GLY A 21 -4.06 -2.31 10.77
C GLY A 21 -3.75 -2.08 9.28
N SER A 22 -3.25 -0.90 8.91
CA SER A 22 -2.99 -0.55 7.51
C SER A 22 -1.80 -1.32 6.92
N TRP A 23 -0.83 -1.71 7.75
CA TRP A 23 0.25 -2.63 7.37
C TRP A 23 -0.23 -4.06 7.13
N ALA A 24 -1.17 -4.53 7.95
CA ALA A 24 -1.77 -5.85 7.81
C ALA A 24 -2.54 -5.97 6.48
N ALA A 25 -3.18 -4.89 6.03
CA ALA A 25 -3.87 -4.84 4.74
C ALA A 25 -2.96 -5.09 3.53
N LEU A 26 -1.69 -4.68 3.63
CA LEU A 26 -0.71 -4.87 2.56
C LEU A 26 0.11 -6.15 2.73
N LEU A 27 0.56 -6.44 3.96
CA LEU A 27 1.42 -7.59 4.26
C LEU A 27 0.67 -8.92 4.23
N ILE A 28 -0.56 -9.00 4.75
CA ILE A 28 -1.27 -10.30 4.82
C ILE A 28 -1.52 -10.87 3.43
N PRO A 29 -2.06 -10.13 2.44
CA PRO A 29 -2.24 -10.68 1.10
C PRO A 29 -0.93 -11.05 0.43
N LEU A 30 0.13 -10.26 0.63
CA LEU A 30 1.46 -10.53 0.08
C LEU A 30 2.11 -11.79 0.69
N LEU A 31 2.04 -11.95 2.01
CA LEU A 31 2.56 -13.12 2.72
C LEU A 31 1.75 -14.37 2.38
N ALA A 32 0.42 -14.27 2.30
CA ALA A 32 -0.44 -15.37 1.88
C ALA A 32 -0.15 -15.79 0.43
N ALA A 33 -0.01 -14.83 -0.48
CA ALA A 33 0.39 -15.09 -1.86
C ALA A 33 1.78 -15.74 -1.94
N GLY A 34 2.75 -15.26 -1.17
CA GLY A 34 4.09 -15.83 -1.11
C GLY A 34 4.13 -17.23 -0.51
N ALA A 35 3.31 -17.52 0.50
CA ALA A 35 3.22 -18.85 1.11
C ALA A 35 2.60 -19.88 0.16
N VAL A 36 1.59 -19.49 -0.62
CA VAL A 36 0.85 -20.41 -1.50
C VAL A 36 1.50 -20.57 -2.88
N LEU A 37 1.97 -19.46 -3.46
CA LEU A 37 2.52 -19.46 -4.81
C LEU A 37 4.05 -19.63 -4.82
N GLY A 38 4.71 -19.37 -3.69
CA GLY A 38 6.16 -19.36 -3.55
C GLY A 38 6.76 -17.96 -3.66
N THR A 39 8.08 -17.88 -3.52
CA THR A 39 8.85 -16.61 -3.55
C THR A 39 9.81 -16.58 -4.72
N SER A 40 9.91 -15.43 -5.39
CA SER A 40 10.91 -15.15 -6.43
C SER A 40 11.50 -13.75 -6.27
N PRO A 41 12.63 -13.45 -6.93
CA PRO A 41 13.17 -12.09 -6.94
C PRO A 41 12.17 -11.04 -7.46
N ALA A 42 11.31 -11.40 -8.41
CA ALA A 42 10.28 -10.51 -8.93
C ALA A 42 9.17 -10.26 -7.89
N ALA A 43 8.73 -11.31 -7.20
CA ALA A 43 7.78 -11.22 -6.09
C ALA A 43 8.32 -10.37 -4.92
N LEU A 44 9.58 -10.56 -4.53
CA LEU A 44 10.22 -9.75 -3.49
C LEU A 44 10.35 -8.28 -3.89
N ARG A 45 10.66 -7.99 -5.15
CA ARG A 45 10.67 -6.62 -5.69
C ARG A 45 9.29 -5.99 -5.66
N LEU A 46 8.25 -6.73 -6.04
CA LEU A 46 6.86 -6.23 -5.98
C LEU A 46 6.45 -5.93 -4.53
N ALA A 47 6.73 -6.85 -3.60
CA ALA A 47 6.46 -6.66 -2.18
C ALA A 47 7.19 -5.43 -1.61
N GLY A 48 8.47 -5.28 -1.95
CA GLY A 48 9.28 -4.13 -1.55
C GLY A 48 8.78 -2.82 -2.18
N ALA A 49 8.36 -2.82 -3.44
CA ALA A 49 7.79 -1.66 -4.11
C ALA A 49 6.46 -1.24 -3.46
N ALA A 50 5.58 -2.20 -3.16
CA ALA A 50 4.34 -1.96 -2.45
C ALA A 50 4.58 -1.38 -1.04
N ALA A 51 5.52 -1.95 -0.28
CA ALA A 51 5.90 -1.44 1.03
C ALA A 51 6.51 -0.03 0.97
N ALA A 52 7.34 0.26 -0.03
CA ALA A 52 7.91 1.60 -0.23
C ALA A 52 6.83 2.64 -0.58
N LEU A 53 5.86 2.31 -1.45
CA LEU A 53 4.71 3.18 -1.73
C LEU A 53 3.86 3.43 -0.48
N PHE A 54 3.71 2.42 0.36
CA PHE A 54 3.01 2.55 1.62
C PHE A 54 3.69 3.52 2.59
N MET A 55 5.03 3.43 2.71
CA MET A 55 5.83 4.41 3.46
C MET A 55 5.77 5.81 2.85
N ALA A 56 5.73 5.91 1.52
CA ALA A 56 5.56 7.18 0.80
C ALA A 56 4.23 7.85 1.18
N ARG A 57 3.13 7.09 1.30
CA ARG A 57 1.83 7.60 1.78
C ARG A 57 1.94 8.16 3.20
N ALA A 58 2.60 7.46 4.13
CA ALA A 58 2.80 7.98 5.48
C ALA A 58 3.61 9.29 5.49
N ALA A 59 4.65 9.38 4.66
CA ALA A 59 5.41 10.62 4.47
C ALA A 59 4.54 11.76 3.91
N TRP A 60 3.68 11.46 2.92
CA TRP A 60 2.73 12.41 2.35
C TRP A 60 1.77 12.99 3.41
N GLU A 61 1.18 12.14 4.24
CA GLU A 61 0.26 12.56 5.29
C GLU A 61 0.93 13.49 6.31
N GLN A 62 2.22 13.26 6.62
CA GLN A 62 2.98 14.12 7.52
C GLN A 62 3.34 15.50 6.92
N GLN A 63 3.22 15.71 5.61
CA GLN A 63 3.42 17.04 5.01
C GLN A 63 2.39 18.08 5.46
N ARG A 64 1.26 17.63 6.03
CA ARG A 64 0.24 18.49 6.65
C ARG A 64 0.75 19.21 7.89
N HIS A 65 1.82 18.73 8.53
CA HIS A 65 2.41 19.36 9.70
C HIS A 65 3.53 20.34 9.28
N PRO A 66 3.36 21.66 9.48
CA PRO A 66 4.31 22.67 8.98
C PRO A 66 5.75 22.45 9.46
N GLN A 67 5.92 22.06 10.72
CA GLN A 67 7.22 21.82 11.37
C GLN A 67 7.98 20.62 10.78
N ARG A 68 7.28 19.66 10.14
CA ARG A 68 7.88 18.41 9.62
C ARG A 68 7.90 18.36 8.09
N ARG A 69 7.39 19.37 7.40
CA ARG A 69 7.14 19.33 5.94
C ARG A 69 8.40 19.03 5.12
N ALA A 70 9.52 19.68 5.41
CA ALA A 70 10.76 19.48 4.66
C ALA A 70 11.30 18.05 4.81
N TRP A 71 11.30 17.53 6.04
CA TRP A 71 11.70 16.16 6.35
C TRP A 71 10.74 15.13 5.75
N ALA A 72 9.43 15.38 5.80
CA ALA A 72 8.41 14.54 5.18
C ALA A 72 8.53 14.51 3.65
N ARG A 73 8.91 15.63 3.01
CA ARG A 73 9.22 15.68 1.57
C ARG A 73 10.45 14.86 1.20
N LEU A 74 11.54 14.95 1.97
CA LEU A 74 12.73 14.15 1.76
C LEU A 74 12.38 12.66 1.73
N TRP A 75 11.68 12.18 2.76
CA TRP A 75 11.29 10.77 2.85
C TRP A 75 10.28 10.37 1.80
N LEU A 76 9.32 11.23 1.45
CA LEU A 76 8.41 10.98 0.33
C LEU A 76 9.19 10.70 -0.95
N ILE A 77 10.16 11.57 -1.29
CA ILE A 77 11.00 11.41 -2.48
C ILE A 77 11.81 10.11 -2.39
N ALA A 78 12.46 9.86 -1.25
CA ALA A 78 13.27 8.66 -1.05
C ALA A 78 12.43 7.38 -1.25
N TRP A 79 11.22 7.33 -0.69
CA TRP A 79 10.33 6.18 -0.82
C TRP A 79 9.77 6.01 -2.24
N ILE A 80 9.45 7.10 -2.94
CA ILE A 80 9.03 7.05 -4.35
C ILE A 80 10.18 6.54 -5.23
N LEU A 81 11.40 7.03 -5.02
CA LEU A 81 12.58 6.59 -5.77
C LEU A 81 12.87 5.11 -5.51
N LEU A 82 12.78 4.66 -4.26
CA LEU A 82 12.94 3.24 -3.91
C LEU A 82 11.85 2.38 -4.55
N ALA A 83 10.58 2.79 -4.48
CA ALA A 83 9.48 2.11 -5.13
C ALA A 83 9.70 2.00 -6.65
N GLY A 84 10.11 3.11 -7.28
CA GLY A 84 10.44 3.16 -8.70
C GLY A 84 11.59 2.22 -9.05
N ALA A 85 12.69 2.22 -8.28
CA ALA A 85 13.83 1.34 -8.50
C ALA A 85 13.49 -0.15 -8.37
N LEU A 86 12.60 -0.50 -7.41
CA LEU A 86 12.14 -1.87 -7.23
C LEU A 86 11.13 -2.31 -8.30
N ALA A 87 10.25 -1.40 -8.72
CA ALA A 87 9.26 -1.66 -9.76
C ALA A 87 9.86 -1.66 -11.16
N TRP A 88 10.93 -0.91 -11.41
CA TRP A 88 11.50 -0.70 -12.75
C TRP A 88 11.74 -2.01 -13.51
N PRO A 89 12.43 -3.03 -12.96
CA PRO A 89 12.66 -4.29 -13.67
C PRO A 89 11.38 -5.07 -13.96
N LEU A 90 10.31 -4.85 -13.18
CA LEU A 90 9.01 -5.47 -13.39
C LEU A 90 8.24 -4.79 -14.54
N LEU A 91 8.41 -3.47 -14.68
CA LEU A 91 7.71 -2.66 -15.68
C LEU A 91 8.39 -2.70 -17.06
N THR A 92 9.68 -2.98 -17.14
CA THR A 92 10.40 -3.12 -18.42
C THR A 92 10.34 -4.53 -19.00
N GLY A 93 9.78 -5.50 -18.29
CA GLY A 93 9.57 -6.85 -18.82
C GLY A 93 8.32 -6.97 -19.69
N ASP A 94 8.14 -8.12 -20.35
CA ASP A 94 7.01 -8.41 -21.26
C ASP A 94 5.62 -8.19 -20.64
N ARG A 95 5.55 -8.17 -19.31
CA ARG A 95 4.32 -8.07 -18.52
C ARG A 95 4.11 -6.70 -17.89
N GLY A 96 4.99 -5.75 -18.17
CA GLY A 96 4.98 -4.41 -17.58
C GLY A 96 3.67 -3.67 -17.77
N LEU A 97 3.03 -3.80 -18.94
CA LEU A 97 1.72 -3.19 -19.22
C LEU A 97 0.60 -3.70 -18.31
N HIS A 98 0.58 -5.01 -18.00
CA HIS A 98 -0.42 -5.60 -17.11
C HIS A 98 -0.21 -5.12 -15.67
N LEU A 99 1.04 -5.08 -15.22
CA LEU A 99 1.39 -4.57 -13.88
C LEU A 99 1.09 -3.07 -13.75
N LEU A 100 1.33 -2.28 -14.81
CA LEU A 100 0.94 -0.87 -14.89
C LEU A 100 -0.57 -0.70 -14.82
N ALA A 101 -1.35 -1.51 -15.55
CA ALA A 101 -2.81 -1.44 -15.51
C ALA A 101 -3.36 -1.74 -14.11
N ILE A 102 -2.83 -2.79 -13.45
CA ILE A 102 -3.20 -3.12 -12.06
C ILE A 102 -2.82 -1.99 -11.11
N GLY A 103 -1.60 -1.47 -11.22
CA GLY A 103 -1.12 -0.35 -10.42
C GLY A 103 -1.96 0.92 -10.63
N ALA A 104 -2.34 1.21 -11.87
CA ALA A 104 -3.19 2.35 -12.21
C ALA A 104 -4.58 2.25 -11.57
N VAL A 105 -5.18 1.05 -11.55
CA VAL A 105 -6.47 0.82 -10.88
C VAL A 105 -6.32 1.05 -9.38
N GLY A 106 -5.26 0.53 -8.75
CA GLY A 106 -4.99 0.75 -7.33
C GLY A 106 -4.78 2.22 -6.98
N VAL A 107 -3.98 2.95 -7.78
CA VAL A 107 -3.74 4.39 -7.61
C VAL A 107 -5.00 5.21 -7.84
N ALA A 108 -5.82 4.86 -8.84
CA ALA A 108 -7.09 5.53 -9.09
C ALA A 108 -8.05 5.33 -7.90
N ALA A 109 -8.14 4.10 -7.38
CA ALA A 109 -8.97 3.78 -6.23
C ALA A 109 -8.53 4.57 -4.99
N GLU A 110 -7.23 4.62 -4.69
CA GLU A 110 -6.68 5.40 -3.56
C GLU A 110 -6.79 6.92 -3.79
N GLY A 111 -6.57 7.40 -5.00
CA GLY A 111 -6.63 8.82 -5.38
C GLY A 111 -8.04 9.40 -5.34
N LEU A 112 -9.07 8.56 -5.50
CA LEU A 112 -10.47 8.94 -5.31
C LEU A 112 -10.79 9.28 -3.85
N ILE A 113 -10.12 8.64 -2.87
CA ILE A 113 -10.39 8.83 -1.44
C ILE A 113 -10.29 10.31 -0.99
N PRO A 114 -9.20 11.06 -1.27
CA PRO A 114 -9.12 12.46 -0.89
C PRO A 114 -10.06 13.39 -1.68
N LEU A 115 -10.39 13.03 -2.94
CA LEU A 115 -11.35 13.79 -3.77
C LEU A 115 -12.77 13.69 -3.23
N LEU A 116 -13.08 12.56 -2.59
CA LEU A 116 -14.35 12.29 -1.96
C LEU A 116 -14.47 12.91 -0.55
N GLY A 117 -13.84 14.05 -0.22
CA GLY A 117 -14.06 14.95 0.94
C GLY A 117 -14.62 14.44 2.30
N ARG A 118 -14.08 14.93 3.42
CA ARG A 118 -14.19 14.37 4.80
C ARG A 118 -15.54 14.30 5.56
N ARG A 119 -16.72 14.50 4.97
CA ARG A 119 -17.95 14.82 5.77
C ARG A 119 -19.13 13.82 5.74
N SER A 120 -19.03 12.60 5.18
CA SER A 120 -20.17 11.65 5.17
C SER A 120 -19.77 10.23 5.61
N PRO A 121 -20.57 9.53 6.44
CA PRO A 121 -20.34 8.13 6.82
C PRO A 121 -20.38 7.17 5.62
N TRP A 122 -21.10 7.51 4.56
CA TRP A 122 -21.09 6.74 3.30
C TRP A 122 -19.74 6.82 2.56
N ARG A 123 -18.91 7.82 2.88
CA ARG A 123 -17.59 8.01 2.27
C ARG A 123 -16.48 7.24 3.00
N SER A 124 -16.63 6.94 4.29
CA SER A 124 -15.71 6.00 4.95
C SER A 124 -15.92 4.60 4.40
N LEU A 125 -17.18 4.18 4.17
CA LEU A 125 -17.51 2.92 3.51
C LEU A 125 -16.88 2.84 2.12
N LEU A 126 -17.02 3.90 1.31
CA LEU A 126 -16.44 3.94 -0.03
C LEU A 126 -14.90 3.92 0.01
N GLY A 127 -14.27 4.60 0.95
CA GLY A 127 -12.83 4.55 1.16
C GLY A 127 -12.33 3.15 1.54
N ASP A 128 -13.05 2.47 2.43
CA ASP A 128 -12.72 1.10 2.85
C ASP A 128 -12.92 0.09 1.72
N LEU A 129 -13.94 0.27 0.89
CA LEU A 129 -14.18 -0.53 -0.32
C LEU A 129 -13.09 -0.30 -1.37
N LEU A 130 -12.66 0.95 -1.57
CA LEU A 130 -11.57 1.26 -2.52
C LEU A 130 -10.22 0.70 -2.02
N GLY A 131 -9.94 0.79 -0.72
CA GLY A 131 -8.79 0.13 -0.09
C GLY A 131 -8.85 -1.40 -0.21
N THR A 132 -10.05 -1.99 -0.11
CA THR A 132 -10.30 -3.42 -0.33
C THR A 132 -9.96 -3.83 -1.76
N VAL A 133 -10.42 -3.07 -2.75
CA VAL A 133 -10.13 -3.32 -4.17
C VAL A 133 -8.62 -3.22 -4.43
N ALA A 134 -7.97 -2.16 -3.94
CA ALA A 134 -6.53 -1.98 -4.09
C ALA A 134 -5.73 -3.14 -3.47
N SER A 135 -6.14 -3.60 -2.29
CA SER A 135 -5.49 -4.72 -1.59
C SER A 135 -5.74 -6.07 -2.28
N ALA A 136 -6.95 -6.30 -2.78
CA ALA A 136 -7.30 -7.50 -3.54
C ALA A 136 -6.48 -7.65 -4.82
N LEU A 137 -6.12 -6.53 -5.46
CA LEU A 137 -5.30 -6.50 -6.66
C LEU A 137 -3.82 -6.86 -6.42
N LEU A 138 -3.36 -6.92 -5.17
CA LEU A 138 -1.99 -7.36 -4.85
C LEU A 138 -1.75 -8.83 -5.20
N VAL A 139 -2.76 -9.70 -5.03
CA VAL A 139 -2.66 -11.13 -5.33
C VAL A 139 -2.47 -11.41 -6.83
N PRO A 140 -3.28 -10.88 -7.75
CA PRO A 140 -3.05 -11.06 -9.19
C PRO A 140 -1.77 -10.36 -9.66
N ALA A 141 -1.39 -9.22 -9.08
CA ALA A 141 -0.10 -8.59 -9.36
C ALA A 141 1.07 -9.50 -8.96
N TYR A 142 0.98 -10.13 -7.79
CA TYR A 142 1.99 -11.08 -7.30
C TYR A 142 2.08 -12.32 -8.19
N ALA A 143 0.93 -12.89 -8.59
CA ALA A 143 0.90 -14.04 -9.49
C ALA A 143 1.49 -13.73 -10.86
N LEU A 144 1.20 -12.55 -11.44
CA LEU A 144 1.80 -12.10 -12.69
C LEU A 144 3.31 -11.85 -12.57
N ALA A 145 3.76 -11.30 -11.43
CA ALA A 145 5.18 -11.09 -11.17
C ALA A 145 5.93 -12.42 -10.99
N LEU A 146 5.29 -13.43 -10.40
CA LEU A 146 5.90 -14.72 -10.09
C LEU A 146 5.83 -15.72 -11.26
N ALA A 147 4.61 -16.06 -11.68
CA ALA A 147 4.34 -17.13 -12.64
C ALA A 147 4.05 -16.58 -14.05
N GLY A 148 3.67 -15.31 -14.15
CA GLY A 148 3.32 -14.70 -15.43
C GLY A 148 1.89 -14.84 -15.87
N GLU A 149 1.11 -15.54 -15.09
CA GLU A 149 -0.30 -15.79 -15.32
C GLU A 149 -1.05 -15.75 -13.99
N VAL A 150 -2.34 -15.43 -14.04
CA VAL A 150 -3.23 -15.53 -12.89
C VAL A 150 -3.87 -16.92 -12.91
N GLY A 151 -3.13 -17.90 -12.41
CA GLY A 151 -3.55 -19.29 -12.29
C GLY A 151 -4.66 -19.51 -11.24
N PRO A 152 -5.22 -20.74 -11.14
CA PRO A 152 -6.36 -21.03 -10.26
C PRO A 152 -6.13 -20.66 -8.80
N ALA A 153 -4.95 -20.98 -8.25
CA ALA A 153 -4.60 -20.66 -6.86
C ALA A 153 -4.62 -19.14 -6.58
N ALA A 154 -4.10 -18.33 -7.50
CA ALA A 154 -4.11 -16.88 -7.39
C ALA A 154 -5.53 -16.31 -7.46
N ARG A 155 -6.41 -16.87 -8.31
CA ARG A 155 -7.83 -16.48 -8.38
C ARG A 155 -8.55 -16.80 -7.08
N THR A 156 -8.34 -17.99 -6.54
CA THR A 156 -8.92 -18.40 -5.24
C THR A 156 -8.46 -17.47 -4.12
N LEU A 157 -7.17 -17.17 -4.03
CA LEU A 157 -6.65 -16.24 -3.04
C LEU A 157 -7.18 -14.82 -3.21
N THR A 158 -7.31 -14.35 -4.45
CA THR A 158 -7.91 -13.05 -4.75
C THR A 158 -9.35 -13.00 -4.25
N LEU A 159 -10.13 -14.04 -4.56
CA LEU A 159 -11.52 -14.16 -4.10
C LEU A 159 -11.59 -14.20 -2.57
N MET A 160 -10.77 -15.01 -1.90
CA MET A 160 -10.71 -15.07 -0.44
C MET A 160 -10.35 -13.71 0.17
N THR A 161 -9.42 -12.99 -0.44
CA THR A 161 -9.00 -11.65 0.00
C THR A 161 -10.15 -10.65 -0.14
N VAL A 162 -10.83 -10.64 -1.28
CA VAL A 162 -12.03 -9.82 -1.52
C VAL A 162 -13.11 -10.13 -0.50
N LEU A 163 -13.44 -11.41 -0.29
CA LEU A 163 -14.47 -11.83 0.66
C LEU A 163 -14.13 -11.46 2.10
N PHE A 164 -12.88 -11.66 2.52
CA PHE A 164 -12.41 -11.29 3.86
C PHE A 164 -12.55 -9.79 4.11
N TRP A 165 -12.07 -8.97 3.18
CA TRP A 165 -12.13 -7.51 3.32
C TRP A 165 -13.56 -6.98 3.21
N ALA A 166 -14.35 -7.47 2.24
CA ALA A 166 -15.76 -7.10 2.11
C ALA A 166 -16.57 -7.47 3.37
N GLY A 167 -16.31 -8.65 3.95
CA GLY A 167 -16.92 -9.07 5.20
C GLY A 167 -16.49 -8.22 6.40
N SER A 168 -15.20 -7.85 6.47
CA SER A 168 -14.68 -6.96 7.53
C SER A 168 -15.30 -5.57 7.45
N VAL A 169 -15.41 -5.02 6.25
CA VAL A 169 -16.10 -3.74 6.00
C VAL A 169 -17.56 -3.86 6.41
N TRP A 170 -18.27 -4.89 5.95
CA TRP A 170 -19.68 -5.12 6.32
C TRP A 170 -19.89 -5.13 7.85
N LEU A 171 -19.09 -5.92 8.58
CA LEU A 171 -19.14 -6.02 10.03
C LEU A 171 -18.94 -4.66 10.72
N LEU A 172 -18.04 -3.82 10.20
CA LEU A 172 -17.72 -2.52 10.77
C LEU A 172 -18.90 -1.53 10.66
N TYR A 173 -19.70 -1.65 9.59
CA TYR A 173 -20.84 -0.76 9.33
C TYR A 173 -22.19 -1.32 9.80
N THR A 174 -22.31 -2.63 10.04
CA THR A 174 -23.55 -3.24 10.56
C THR A 174 -23.53 -3.50 12.06
N SER A 175 -22.37 -3.50 12.70
CA SER A 175 -22.30 -3.63 14.16
C SER A 175 -22.83 -2.36 14.81
N PRO A 176 -23.79 -2.44 15.75
CA PRO A 176 -24.24 -1.27 16.49
C PRO A 176 -23.03 -0.67 17.21
N GLY A 177 -22.70 0.59 16.90
CA GLY A 177 -21.61 1.31 17.53
C GLY A 177 -21.77 1.32 19.06
N PRO A 178 -20.67 1.46 19.83
CA PRO A 178 -20.78 1.62 21.27
C PRO A 178 -21.76 2.74 21.56
N ARG A 179 -22.79 2.43 22.36
CA ARG A 179 -23.71 3.44 22.88
C ARG A 179 -22.92 4.24 23.90
N ASP A 180 -22.36 5.35 23.47
CA ASP A 180 -21.87 6.41 24.36
C ASP A 180 -23.06 7.11 25.04
#